data_AF-A0A3D1M2I3-F1
#
_entry.id   AF-A0A3D1M2I3-F1
#
_cell.length_a   1.000
_cell.length_b   1.000
_cell.length_c   1.000
_cell.angle_alpha   90.00
_cell.angle_beta   90.00
_cell.angle_gamma   90.00
#
_symmetry.space_group_name_H-M   'P 1'
#
loop_
_entity.id
_entity.type
_entity.pdbx_description
1 polymer ?
#
loop_
_entity_poly.entity_id
_entity_poly.type
_entity_poly.pdbx_seq_one_letter_code
_entity_poly.pdbx_strand_id
1 'polypeptide(L)'
;MNKNTWAPKVLRLTIKPLSQKAHPLNNLKELLPEQGITLYLILLLSFICTIHIVKTGNWIPTPGIYTGIIISSAIPAFLNRTKMHSVLMHIISLGLGTLFVIYQTLTLIENVTLSEKFIELKLRLEYWYEIATNDGISTDLIPYTMMLLSLSWVMGHFCSWFVFRYNNAWISILFNGVSILTCLSFLPEQYNSRFYI
;
A
#
# COMPACT_ATOMS: atom_id res chain seq x y z
N MET A 1 -76.67 -1.86 15.81
CA MET A 1 -75.74 -2.99 15.63
C MET A 1 -74.62 -2.55 14.70
N ASN A 2 -73.47 -2.13 15.25
CA ASN A 2 -72.22 -2.04 14.51
C ASN A 2 -71.10 -2.46 15.47
N LYS A 3 -70.37 -3.48 15.03
CA LYS A 3 -69.35 -4.25 15.76
C LYS A 3 -68.06 -3.45 15.70
N ASN A 4 -67.40 -3.17 16.83
CA ASN A 4 -65.97 -2.83 16.92
C ASN A 4 -65.50 -2.57 18.38
N THR A 5 -66.20 -3.09 19.38
CA THR A 5 -65.58 -3.34 20.69
C THR A 5 -64.89 -4.71 20.60
N TRP A 6 -63.81 -4.93 21.36
CA TRP A 6 -62.97 -6.14 21.41
C TRP A 6 -61.71 -6.13 20.52
N ALA A 7 -60.75 -5.28 20.88
CA ALA A 7 -59.34 -5.68 20.84
C ALA A 7 -58.78 -5.55 22.27
N PRO A 8 -58.45 -6.65 22.96
CA PRO A 8 -57.90 -6.56 24.29
C PRO A 8 -56.49 -5.97 24.22
N LYS A 9 -56.16 -5.17 25.25
CA LYS A 9 -54.88 -4.52 25.52
C LYS A 9 -53.81 -5.56 25.85
N VAL A 10 -53.53 -6.49 24.94
CA VAL A 10 -52.63 -7.62 25.15
C VAL A 10 -51.23 -7.23 24.68
N LEU A 11 -50.35 -7.07 25.68
CA LEU A 11 -48.89 -7.13 25.59
C LEU A 11 -48.25 -6.44 24.37
N ARG A 12 -47.98 -5.14 24.50
CA ARG A 12 -46.72 -4.62 23.97
C ARG A 12 -45.61 -5.20 24.86
N LEU A 13 -45.15 -6.41 24.53
CA LEU A 13 -43.83 -6.86 24.96
C LEU A 13 -42.84 -5.88 24.38
N THR A 14 -42.43 -4.90 25.17
CA THR A 14 -41.22 -4.12 24.90
C THR A 14 -40.08 -5.12 24.98
N ILE A 15 -39.75 -5.77 23.86
CA ILE A 15 -38.55 -6.57 23.74
C ILE A 15 -37.41 -5.58 23.91
N LYS A 16 -36.89 -5.49 25.14
CA LYS A 16 -35.61 -4.86 25.40
C LYS A 16 -34.64 -5.60 24.48
N PRO A 17 -33.94 -4.94 23.54
CA PRO A 17 -33.00 -5.66 22.68
C PRO A 17 -32.05 -6.39 23.60
N LEU A 18 -31.98 -7.71 23.44
CA LEU A 18 -31.10 -8.57 24.19
C LEU A 18 -29.71 -7.94 24.06
N SER A 19 -29.12 -7.51 25.17
CA SER A 19 -27.78 -6.91 25.21
C SER A 19 -26.87 -7.78 24.37
N GLN A 20 -26.57 -7.32 23.16
CA GLN A 20 -25.80 -8.05 22.18
C GLN A 20 -24.38 -8.01 22.70
N LYS A 21 -24.03 -8.96 23.60
CA LYS A 21 -22.65 -9.17 24.03
C LYS A 21 -21.83 -9.24 22.75
N ALA A 22 -20.90 -8.29 22.60
CA ALA A 22 -20.06 -8.19 21.42
C ALA A 22 -19.41 -9.55 21.18
N HIS A 23 -19.92 -10.29 20.19
CA HIS A 23 -19.32 -11.53 19.76
C HIS A 23 -17.97 -11.15 19.14
N PRO A 24 -16.87 -11.87 19.39
CA PRO A 24 -15.56 -11.53 18.81
C PRO A 24 -15.61 -11.41 17.28
N LEU A 25 -16.57 -12.09 16.64
CA LEU A 25 -16.85 -12.01 15.20
C LEU A 25 -17.41 -10.64 14.74
N ASN A 26 -18.08 -9.87 15.60
CA ASN A 26 -18.58 -8.54 15.26
C ASN A 26 -17.42 -7.53 15.18
N ASN A 27 -16.46 -7.62 16.11
CA ASN A 27 -15.26 -6.78 16.09
C ASN A 27 -14.40 -7.04 14.84
N LEU A 28 -14.39 -8.28 14.33
CA LEU A 28 -13.69 -8.62 13.10
C LEU A 28 -14.33 -7.97 11.87
N LYS A 29 -15.67 -7.91 11.82
CA LYS A 29 -16.42 -7.23 10.74
C LYS A 29 -16.21 -5.71 10.75
N GLU A 30 -15.97 -5.12 11.91
CA GLU A 30 -15.64 -3.71 12.05
C GLU A 30 -14.28 -3.36 11.44
N LEU A 31 -13.35 -4.31 11.35
CA LEU A 31 -12.04 -4.08 10.75
C LEU A 31 -12.08 -4.19 9.22
N LEU A 32 -12.99 -4.97 8.63
CA LEU A 32 -13.07 -5.18 7.18
C LEU A 32 -13.44 -3.90 6.42
N PRO A 33 -12.88 -3.65 5.21
CA PRO A 33 -13.26 -2.48 4.42
C PRO A 33 -14.74 -2.50 4.02
N GLU A 34 -15.38 -1.32 3.98
CA GLU A 34 -16.81 -1.19 3.61
C GLU A 34 -17.11 -1.63 2.18
N GLN A 35 -16.22 -1.35 1.22
CA GLN A 35 -16.38 -1.83 -0.15
C GLN A 35 -16.10 -3.34 -0.31
N GLY A 36 -15.78 -4.03 0.79
CA GLY A 36 -15.61 -5.47 0.84
C GLY A 36 -14.17 -5.94 0.61
N ILE A 37 -13.87 -7.12 1.16
CA ILE A 37 -12.57 -7.80 1.04
C ILE A 37 -12.23 -8.08 -0.43
N THR A 38 -13.23 -8.35 -1.26
CA THR A 38 -13.05 -8.67 -2.68
C THR A 38 -12.33 -7.55 -3.43
N LEU A 39 -12.70 -6.29 -3.19
CA LEU A 39 -12.04 -5.14 -3.83
C LEU A 39 -10.58 -5.04 -3.40
N TYR A 40 -10.29 -5.26 -2.12
CA TYR A 40 -8.92 -5.28 -1.61
C TYR A 40 -8.10 -6.42 -2.24
N LEU A 41 -8.67 -7.61 -2.39
CA LEU A 41 -7.99 -8.75 -3.03
C LEU A 41 -7.67 -8.47 -4.51
N ILE A 42 -8.61 -7.87 -5.26
CA ILE A 42 -8.37 -7.48 -6.66
C ILE A 42 -7.26 -6.41 -6.73
N LEU A 43 -7.31 -5.41 -5.84
CA LEU A 43 -6.28 -4.37 -5.78
C LEU A 43 -4.90 -4.96 -5.45
N LEU A 44 -4.82 -5.88 -4.47
CA LEU A 44 -3.60 -6.60 -4.13
C LEU A 44 -3.08 -7.43 -5.30
N LEU A 45 -3.95 -8.14 -6.01
CA LEU A 45 -3.56 -8.92 -7.18
C LEU A 45 -2.97 -8.01 -8.28
N SER A 46 -3.59 -6.85 -8.52
CA SER A 46 -3.05 -5.84 -9.44
C SER A 46 -1.65 -5.39 -9.03
N PHE A 47 -1.43 -5.09 -7.75
CA PHE A 47 -0.12 -4.70 -7.25
C PHE A 47 0.93 -5.81 -7.38
N ILE A 48 0.55 -7.05 -7.09
CA ILE A 48 1.44 -8.21 -7.24
C ILE A 48 1.87 -8.35 -8.69
N CYS A 49 0.95 -8.24 -9.65
CA CYS A 49 1.29 -8.25 -11.07
C CYS A 49 2.28 -7.14 -11.45
N THR A 50 2.02 -5.91 -11.01
CA THR A 50 2.92 -4.76 -11.28
C THR A 50 4.30 -4.98 -10.70
N ILE A 51 4.40 -5.36 -9.41
CA ILE A 51 5.69 -5.64 -8.77
C ILE A 51 6.41 -6.80 -9.44
N HIS A 52 5.66 -7.82 -9.86
CA HIS A 52 6.26 -8.96 -10.54
C HIS A 52 6.96 -8.52 -11.83
N ILE A 53 6.34 -7.63 -12.60
CA ILE A 53 6.94 -7.04 -13.80
C ILE A 53 8.18 -6.21 -13.45
N VAL A 54 8.08 -5.34 -12.44
CA VAL A 54 9.22 -4.53 -11.95
C VAL A 54 10.41 -5.41 -11.52
N LYS A 55 10.16 -6.48 -10.74
CA LYS A 55 11.21 -7.41 -10.30
C LYS A 55 11.78 -8.22 -11.45
N THR A 56 10.97 -8.59 -12.43
CA THR A 56 11.43 -9.33 -13.62
C THR A 56 12.40 -8.50 -14.45
N GLY A 57 12.25 -7.16 -14.45
CA GLY A 57 13.20 -6.25 -15.06
C GLY A 57 14.62 -6.34 -14.49
N ASN A 58 14.79 -6.87 -13.27
CA ASN A 58 16.09 -7.09 -12.61
C ASN A 58 17.04 -5.87 -12.62
N TRP A 59 16.48 -4.65 -12.56
CA TRP A 59 17.27 -3.41 -12.61
C TRP A 59 18.13 -3.22 -11.35
N ILE A 60 17.57 -3.57 -10.19
CA ILE A 60 18.12 -3.21 -8.89
C ILE A 60 17.61 -4.18 -7.80
N PRO A 61 18.41 -4.55 -6.78
CA PRO A 61 17.93 -5.30 -5.62
C PRO A 61 16.82 -4.55 -4.89
N THR A 62 15.69 -5.23 -4.69
CA THR A 62 14.46 -4.68 -4.10
C THR A 62 13.95 -5.56 -2.97
N PRO A 63 14.69 -5.64 -1.85
CA PRO A 63 14.32 -6.51 -0.73
C PRO A 63 12.96 -6.09 -0.16
N GLY A 64 12.04 -7.05 -0.02
CA GLY A 64 10.72 -6.82 0.59
C GLY A 64 9.79 -5.89 -0.18
N ILE A 65 9.99 -5.65 -1.47
CA ILE A 65 9.06 -4.82 -2.27
C ILE A 65 7.60 -5.34 -2.21
N TYR A 66 7.40 -6.67 -2.23
CA TYR A 66 6.08 -7.29 -2.07
C TYR A 66 5.47 -7.03 -0.69
N THR A 67 6.25 -7.16 0.38
CA THR A 67 5.74 -6.91 1.74
C THR A 67 5.45 -5.42 1.94
N GLY A 68 6.29 -4.55 1.38
CA GLY A 68 6.10 -3.10 1.41
C GLY A 68 4.78 -2.65 0.78
N ILE A 69 4.41 -3.19 -0.38
CA ILE A 69 3.13 -2.80 -1.00
C ILE A 69 1.92 -3.34 -0.25
N ILE A 70 2.02 -4.55 0.32
CA ILE A 70 0.94 -5.15 1.11
C ILE A 70 0.72 -4.32 2.38
N ILE A 71 1.79 -3.97 3.08
CA ILE A 71 1.71 -3.17 4.32
C ILE A 71 1.18 -1.77 4.01
N SER A 72 1.76 -1.09 3.01
CA SER A 72 1.35 0.28 2.65
C SER A 72 -0.10 0.36 2.15
N SER A 73 -0.58 -0.63 1.40
CA SER A 73 -1.97 -0.68 0.93
C SER A 73 -2.96 -1.08 2.03
N ALA A 74 -2.53 -1.88 3.02
CA ALA A 74 -3.36 -2.24 4.16
C ALA A 74 -3.70 -1.02 5.03
N ILE A 75 -2.76 -0.08 5.22
CA ILE A 75 -2.94 1.09 6.10
C ILE A 75 -4.23 1.85 5.75
N PRO A 76 -4.45 2.37 4.53
CA PRO A 76 -5.71 3.02 4.17
C PRO A 76 -6.92 2.08 4.17
N ALA A 77 -6.75 0.83 3.71
CA ALA A 77 -7.86 -0.11 3.56
C ALA A 77 -8.57 -0.39 4.89
N PHE A 78 -7.79 -0.55 5.96
CA PHE A 78 -8.33 -0.88 7.29
C PHE A 78 -8.59 0.35 8.16
N LEU A 79 -7.82 1.44 7.99
CA LEU A 79 -7.96 2.63 8.82
C LEU A 79 -8.94 3.68 8.27
N ASN A 80 -9.50 3.50 7.06
CA ASN A 80 -10.50 4.41 6.49
C ASN A 80 -11.76 4.59 7.37
N ARG A 81 -12.08 3.60 8.21
CA ARG A 81 -13.20 3.68 9.16
C ARG A 81 -12.93 4.57 10.37
N THR A 82 -11.67 4.91 10.62
CA THR A 82 -11.31 5.78 11.73
C THR A 82 -11.69 7.23 11.41
N LYS A 83 -12.10 8.00 12.42
CA LYS A 83 -12.39 9.45 12.28
C LYS A 83 -11.09 10.29 12.19
N MET A 84 -9.96 9.65 11.89
CA MET A 84 -8.67 10.32 11.89
C MET A 84 -8.56 11.29 10.72
N HIS A 85 -7.93 12.44 10.96
CA HIS A 85 -7.77 13.46 9.93
C HIS A 85 -6.88 12.92 8.80
N SER A 86 -7.28 13.17 7.54
CA SER A 86 -6.61 12.62 6.35
C SER A 86 -5.12 12.96 6.30
N VAL A 87 -4.73 14.18 6.67
CA VAL A 87 -3.31 14.57 6.67
C VAL A 87 -2.50 13.73 7.65
N LEU A 88 -3.05 13.41 8.83
CA LEU A 88 -2.35 12.58 9.82
C LEU A 88 -2.16 11.14 9.31
N MET A 89 -3.13 10.60 8.58
CA MET A 89 -3.01 9.28 7.93
C MET A 89 -1.84 9.25 6.94
N HIS A 90 -1.69 10.30 6.13
CA HIS A 90 -0.57 10.40 5.19
C HIS A 90 0.77 10.52 5.92
N ILE A 91 0.87 11.37 6.95
CA ILE A 91 2.10 11.54 7.73
C ILE A 91 2.53 10.22 8.39
N ILE A 92 1.60 9.50 9.03
CA ILE A 92 1.89 8.23 9.68
C ILE A 92 2.33 7.19 8.64
N SER A 93 1.62 7.08 7.52
CA SER A 93 1.97 6.13 6.47
C SER A 93 3.34 6.43 5.85
N LEU A 94 3.64 7.69 5.59
CA LEU A 94 4.94 8.11 5.05
C LEU A 94 6.07 7.84 6.06
N GLY A 95 5.86 8.15 7.36
CA GLY A 95 6.84 7.84 8.40
C GLY A 95 7.13 6.35 8.53
N LEU A 96 6.08 5.51 8.52
CA LEU A 96 6.24 4.04 8.49
C LEU A 96 6.94 3.57 7.23
N GLY A 97 6.65 4.19 6.08
CA GLY A 97 7.31 3.90 4.82
C GLY A 97 8.80 4.23 4.82
N THR A 98 9.18 5.39 5.34
CA THR A 98 10.59 5.76 5.48
C THR A 98 11.34 4.76 6.35
N LEU A 99 10.78 4.38 7.50
CA LEU A 99 11.37 3.37 8.39
C LEU A 99 11.51 2.02 7.69
N PHE A 100 10.47 1.59 6.96
CA PHE A 100 10.48 0.34 6.19
C PHE A 100 11.55 0.37 5.10
N VAL A 101 11.62 1.43 4.29
CA VAL A 101 12.61 1.57 3.21
C VAL A 101 14.02 1.54 3.76
N ILE A 102 14.30 2.27 4.84
CA ILE A 102 15.61 2.25 5.51
C ILE A 102 15.93 0.83 5.97
N TYR A 103 15.02 0.19 6.71
CA TYR A 103 15.22 -1.17 7.22
C TYR A 103 15.53 -2.17 6.09
N GLN A 104 14.73 -2.16 5.02
CA GLN A 104 14.94 -3.02 3.85
C GLN A 104 16.25 -2.70 3.12
N THR A 105 16.67 -1.45 3.08
CA THR A 105 17.95 -1.08 2.44
C THR A 105 19.15 -1.55 3.27
N LEU A 106 19.06 -1.47 4.60
CA LEU A 106 20.10 -1.97 5.50
C LEU A 106 20.31 -3.49 5.38
N THR A 107 19.33 -4.25 4.88
CA THR A 107 19.54 -5.68 4.63
C THR A 107 20.52 -5.95 3.49
N LEU A 108 20.79 -4.97 2.62
CA LEU A 108 21.76 -5.09 1.53
C LEU A 108 23.20 -4.84 1.96
N ILE A 109 23.41 -4.22 3.12
CA ILE A 109 24.74 -3.98 3.69
C ILE A 109 25.02 -5.16 4.62
N GLU A 110 25.86 -6.10 4.20
CA GLU A 110 26.15 -7.33 4.93
C GLU A 110 27.45 -7.22 5.75
N ASN A 111 27.64 -8.15 6.70
CA ASN A 111 28.90 -8.35 7.45
C ASN A 111 29.38 -7.20 8.34
N VAL A 112 28.50 -6.28 8.74
CA VAL A 112 28.80 -5.20 9.68
C VAL A 112 27.70 -5.04 10.72
N THR A 113 28.04 -4.39 11.84
CA THR A 113 27.08 -4.11 12.92
C THR A 113 26.01 -3.13 12.46
N LEU A 114 24.84 -3.12 13.12
CA LEU A 114 23.73 -2.25 12.75
C LEU A 114 24.12 -0.77 12.73
N SER A 115 24.95 -0.30 13.68
CA SER A 115 25.48 1.07 13.69
C SER A 115 26.34 1.38 12.47
N GLU A 116 27.21 0.45 12.08
CA GLU A 116 28.07 0.60 10.89
C GLU A 116 27.23 0.61 9.61
N LYS A 117 26.15 -0.17 9.52
CA LYS A 117 25.23 -0.12 8.37
C LYS A 117 24.61 1.26 8.16
N PHE A 118 24.22 1.94 9.25
CA PHE A 118 23.67 3.30 9.15
C PHE A 118 24.73 4.32 8.70
N ILE A 119 25.95 4.18 9.20
CA ILE A 119 27.08 5.03 8.77
C ILE A 119 27.38 4.81 7.30
N GLU A 120 27.50 3.55 6.86
CA GLU A 120 27.72 3.17 5.48
C GLU A 120 26.61 3.67 4.55
N LEU A 121 25.35 3.48 4.94
CA LEU A 121 24.19 4.00 4.20
C LEU A 121 24.29 5.52 4.03
N LYS A 122 24.61 6.25 5.10
CA LYS A 122 24.77 7.70 5.05
C LYS A 122 25.90 8.12 4.10
N LEU A 123 27.07 7.49 4.21
CA LEU A 123 28.23 7.80 3.36
C LEU A 123 27.94 7.56 1.88
N ARG A 124 27.28 6.45 1.55
CA ARG A 124 26.89 6.13 0.17
C ARG A 124 25.88 7.11 -0.41
N LEU A 125 24.94 7.58 0.41
CA LEU A 125 23.98 8.61 0.01
C LEU A 125 24.64 9.99 -0.18
N GLU A 126 25.55 10.38 0.72
CA GLU A 126 26.32 11.62 0.58
C GLU A 126 27.18 11.60 -0.68
N TYR A 127 27.88 10.50 -0.93
CA TYR A 127 28.69 10.32 -2.14
C TYR A 127 27.85 10.33 -3.42
N TRP A 128 26.70 9.64 -3.43
CA TRP A 128 25.78 9.69 -4.56
C TRP A 128 25.28 11.11 -4.83
N TYR A 129 24.95 11.86 -3.78
CA TYR A 129 24.49 13.25 -3.90
C TYR A 129 25.58 14.15 -4.48
N GLU A 130 26.81 14.02 -3.99
CA GLU A 130 27.97 14.77 -4.50
C GLU A 130 28.19 14.51 -5.99
N ILE A 131 28.18 13.24 -6.43
CA ILE A 131 28.30 12.88 -7.84
C ILE A 131 27.17 13.50 -8.66
N ALA A 132 25.93 13.38 -8.18
CA ALA A 132 24.75 13.89 -8.89
C ALA A 132 24.78 15.41 -9.07
N THR A 133 25.41 16.15 -8.15
CA THR A 133 25.58 17.61 -8.27
C THR A 133 26.75 18.05 -9.14
N ASN A 134 27.69 17.16 -9.44
CA ASN A 134 28.92 17.45 -10.20
C ASN A 134 28.89 16.85 -11.62
N ASP A 135 27.70 16.72 -12.21
CA ASP A 135 27.46 16.14 -13.55
C ASP A 135 28.01 14.71 -13.76
N GLY A 136 28.23 13.97 -12.66
CA GLY A 136 28.68 12.59 -12.72
C GLY A 136 27.53 11.58 -12.70
N ILE A 137 27.84 10.32 -13.04
CA ILE A 137 26.90 9.20 -12.95
C ILE A 137 27.40 8.24 -11.87
N SER A 138 26.59 8.04 -10.82
CA SER A 138 26.93 7.11 -9.75
C SER A 138 26.62 5.68 -10.16
N THR A 139 27.55 4.76 -9.89
CA THR A 139 27.35 3.32 -10.04
C THR A 139 26.76 2.67 -8.79
N ASP A 140 26.47 3.46 -7.75
CA ASP A 140 25.90 2.96 -6.51
C ASP A 140 24.42 2.60 -6.69
N LEU A 141 24.08 1.38 -6.28
CA LEU A 141 22.77 0.79 -6.36
C LEU A 141 21.83 1.22 -5.22
N ILE A 142 22.35 1.55 -4.03
CA ILE A 142 21.54 1.84 -2.83
C ILE A 142 20.53 2.99 -3.02
N PRO A 143 20.90 4.15 -3.59
CA PRO A 143 19.97 5.26 -3.82
C PRO A 143 18.78 4.85 -4.71
N TYR A 144 19.04 4.04 -5.75
CA TYR A 144 18.01 3.54 -6.65
C TYR A 144 17.11 2.48 -5.99
N THR A 145 17.68 1.61 -5.12
CA THR A 145 16.87 0.71 -4.28
C THR A 145 15.91 1.51 -3.41
N MET A 146 16.41 2.52 -2.70
CA MET A 146 15.59 3.36 -1.82
C MET A 146 14.49 4.08 -2.60
N MET A 147 14.79 4.60 -3.78
CA MET A 147 13.82 5.25 -4.66
C MET A 147 12.71 4.29 -5.07
N LEU A 148 13.04 3.08 -5.54
CA LEU A 148 12.05 2.12 -6.02
C LEU A 148 11.18 1.56 -4.89
N LEU A 149 11.76 1.29 -3.72
CA LEU A 149 10.99 0.88 -2.53
C LEU A 149 10.06 2.01 -2.04
N SER A 150 10.53 3.26 -2.08
CA SER A 150 9.72 4.44 -1.72
C SER A 150 8.56 4.64 -2.68
N LEU A 151 8.81 4.54 -3.99
CA LEU A 151 7.77 4.62 -5.01
C LEU A 151 6.73 3.51 -4.84
N SER A 152 7.17 2.27 -4.58
CA SER A 152 6.26 1.15 -4.31
C SER A 152 5.40 1.39 -3.06
N TRP A 153 5.97 1.96 -2.00
CA TRP A 153 5.23 2.28 -0.78
C TRP A 153 4.18 3.37 -1.01
N VAL A 154 4.60 4.48 -1.64
CA VAL A 154 3.70 5.60 -1.97
C VAL A 154 2.58 5.12 -2.89
N MET A 155 2.90 4.29 -3.88
CA MET A 155 1.92 3.71 -4.79
C MET A 155 0.88 2.86 -4.03
N GLY A 156 1.31 1.93 -3.18
CA GLY A 156 0.41 1.09 -2.38
C GLY A 156 -0.52 1.92 -1.49
N HIS A 157 0.04 2.91 -0.77
CA HIS A 157 -0.72 3.82 0.08
C HIS A 157 -1.69 4.68 -0.72
N PHE A 158 -1.23 5.37 -1.76
CA PHE A 158 -2.04 6.34 -2.49
C PHE A 158 -3.18 5.64 -3.25
N CYS A 159 -2.88 4.55 -3.95
CA CYS A 159 -3.88 3.77 -4.67
C CYS A 159 -4.95 3.21 -3.73
N SER A 160 -4.53 2.63 -2.59
CA SER A 160 -5.47 2.14 -1.58
C SER A 160 -6.31 3.28 -0.99
N TRP A 161 -5.69 4.41 -0.66
CA TRP A 161 -6.40 5.59 -0.15
C TRP A 161 -7.52 6.06 -1.10
N PHE A 162 -7.25 6.19 -2.40
CA PHE A 162 -8.30 6.60 -3.36
C PHE A 162 -9.40 5.57 -3.54
N VAL A 163 -9.05 4.29 -3.56
CA VAL A 163 -10.02 3.19 -3.66
C VAL A 163 -10.95 3.19 -2.45
N PHE A 164 -10.40 3.18 -1.23
CA PHE A 164 -11.21 3.01 -0.02
C PHE A 164 -11.83 4.31 0.49
N ARG A 165 -11.14 5.46 0.40
CA ARG A 165 -11.66 6.74 0.90
C ARG A 165 -12.62 7.41 -0.07
N TYR A 166 -12.31 7.36 -1.37
CA TYR A 166 -13.02 8.13 -2.40
C TYR A 166 -13.82 7.25 -3.38
N ASN A 167 -13.86 5.93 -3.19
CA ASN A 167 -14.49 4.98 -4.13
C ASN A 167 -13.93 5.12 -5.56
N ASN A 168 -12.67 5.54 -5.71
CA ASN A 168 -12.09 5.81 -7.01
C ASN A 168 -10.99 4.80 -7.34
N ALA A 169 -11.36 3.76 -8.08
CA ALA A 169 -10.44 2.73 -8.55
C ALA A 169 -9.58 3.17 -9.74
N TRP A 170 -9.97 4.23 -10.46
CA TRP A 170 -9.27 4.69 -11.67
C TRP A 170 -7.84 5.14 -11.38
N ILE A 171 -7.61 5.76 -10.22
CA ILE A 171 -6.26 6.16 -9.79
C ILE A 171 -5.35 4.93 -9.70
N SER A 172 -5.83 3.85 -9.07
CA SER A 172 -5.06 2.61 -8.96
C SER A 172 -4.76 2.00 -10.32
N ILE A 173 -5.74 1.96 -11.22
CA ILE A 173 -5.56 1.45 -12.59
C ILE A 173 -4.51 2.27 -13.34
N LEU A 174 -4.59 3.60 -13.27
CA LEU A 174 -3.65 4.51 -13.94
C LEU A 174 -2.23 4.33 -13.41
N PHE A 175 -2.03 4.33 -12.10
CA PHE A 175 -0.69 4.18 -11.51
C PHE A 175 -0.09 2.80 -11.81
N ASN A 176 -0.86 1.71 -11.71
CA ASN A 176 -0.39 0.37 -12.09
C ASN A 176 -0.02 0.33 -13.58
N GLY A 177 -0.88 0.89 -14.45
CA GLY A 177 -0.64 0.97 -15.88
C GLY A 177 0.64 1.74 -16.22
N VAL A 178 0.83 2.93 -15.65
CA VAL A 178 2.05 3.73 -15.83
C VAL A 178 3.29 2.97 -15.38
N SER A 179 3.26 2.32 -14.22
CA SER A 179 4.39 1.52 -13.73
C SER A 179 4.71 0.35 -14.67
N ILE A 180 3.71 -0.38 -15.14
CA ILE A 180 3.89 -1.48 -16.08
C ILE A 180 4.45 -0.97 -17.41
N LEU A 181 3.86 0.08 -18.00
CA LEU A 181 4.32 0.64 -19.27
C LEU A 181 5.74 1.20 -19.17
N THR A 182 6.08 1.81 -18.04
CA THR A 182 7.46 2.27 -17.78
C THR A 182 8.43 1.10 -17.70
N CYS A 183 8.05 -0.02 -17.06
CA CYS A 183 8.89 -1.21 -17.09
C CYS A 183 9.01 -1.79 -18.50
N LEU A 184 7.92 -1.77 -19.26
CA LEU A 184 7.89 -2.31 -20.60
C LEU A 184 8.69 -1.49 -21.62
N SER A 185 8.86 -0.18 -21.39
CA SER A 185 9.68 0.65 -22.27
C SER A 185 11.17 0.30 -22.26
N PHE A 186 11.62 -0.48 -21.26
CA PHE A 186 12.99 -1.01 -21.17
C PHE A 186 13.12 -2.44 -21.70
N LEU A 187 12.11 -2.97 -22.41
CA LEU A 187 12.27 -4.30 -23.02
C LEU A 187 13.37 -4.30 -24.10
N PRO A 188 14.12 -5.41 -24.22
CA PRO A 188 15.08 -5.58 -25.31
C PRO A 188 14.45 -5.39 -26.69
N GLU A 189 15.22 -4.86 -27.65
CA GLU A 189 14.74 -4.47 -28.98
C GLU A 189 14.00 -5.59 -29.74
N GLN A 190 14.35 -6.85 -29.47
CA GLN A 190 13.68 -8.02 -30.04
C GLN A 190 12.17 -8.10 -29.73
N TYR A 191 11.69 -7.39 -28.71
CA TYR A 191 10.28 -7.31 -28.34
C TYR A 191 9.61 -5.97 -28.70
N ASN A 192 10.36 -5.03 -29.29
CA ASN A 192 9.90 -3.67 -29.56
C ASN A 192 8.70 -3.63 -30.52
N SER A 193 8.66 -4.53 -31.51
CA SER A 193 7.51 -4.65 -32.43
C SER A 193 6.20 -5.00 -31.75
N ARG A 194 6.21 -5.56 -30.53
CA ARG A 194 4.99 -5.93 -29.79
C ARG A 194 4.43 -4.79 -28.94
N PHE A 195 5.11 -3.65 -28.85
CA PHE A 195 4.67 -2.50 -28.07
C PHE A 195 3.89 -1.46 -28.89
N TYR A 196 4.16 -1.40 -30.21
CA TYR A 196 3.59 -0.41 -31.13
C TYR A 196 2.57 -0.97 -32.13
N ILE A 197 2.24 -2.26 -32.02
CA ILE A 197 1.22 -2.94 -32.85
C ILE A 197 0.09 -3.38 -31.92
#